data_AF-A0AAF0JPC4-F1
#
_entry.id   AF-A0AAF0JPC4-F1
#
_cell.length_a   1.000
_cell.length_b   1.000
_cell.length_c   1.000
_cell.angle_alpha   90.00
_cell.angle_beta   90.00
_cell.angle_gamma   90.00
#
_symmetry.space_group_name_H-M   'P 1'
#
loop_
_entity.id
_entity.type
_entity.pdbx_description
1 polymer ?
#
loop_
_entity_poly.entity_id
_entity_poly.type
_entity_poly.pdbx_seq_one_letter_code
_entity_poly.pdbx_strand_id
1 'polypeptide(L)'
;MDGKKIRIYRNDEVEGVIAGIPRGHYHLRMAIVLKDQVIVLHEATVAAIVRAYVDIVTHPTRRAVAMVKRTVDKTKKHGYASVQQVDADVDEDNVLDIIEKMLEVSKA
;
A
#
# COMPACT_ATOMS: atom_id res chain seq x y z
N MET A 1 -15.62 5.04 1.37
CA MET A 1 -15.01 4.01 0.48
C MET A 1 -15.94 3.73 -0.70
N ASP A 2 -16.75 4.72 -1.06
CA ASP A 2 -18.07 4.41 -1.60
C ASP A 2 -17.94 4.07 -3.08
N GLY A 3 -18.57 2.96 -3.47
CA GLY A 3 -18.54 2.42 -4.82
C GLY A 3 -17.33 1.53 -5.16
N LYS A 4 -16.36 1.31 -4.25
CA LYS A 4 -15.24 0.39 -4.52
C LYS A 4 -15.57 -1.03 -4.05
N LYS A 5 -15.43 -2.02 -4.95
CA LYS A 5 -15.50 -3.44 -4.59
C LYS A 5 -14.24 -3.84 -3.82
N ILE A 6 -14.42 -4.34 -2.59
CA ILE A 6 -13.33 -4.92 -1.80
C ILE A 6 -13.13 -6.36 -2.26
N ARG A 7 -11.87 -6.76 -2.46
CA ARG A 7 -11.50 -8.14 -2.71
C ARG A 7 -10.33 -8.51 -1.84
N ILE A 8 -10.48 -9.64 -1.13
CA ILE A 8 -9.43 -10.22 -0.30
C ILE A 8 -8.80 -11.37 -1.08
N TYR A 9 -7.48 -11.39 -1.08
CA TYR A 9 -6.69 -12.47 -1.66
C TYR A 9 -6.04 -13.24 -0.53
N ARG A 10 -6.33 -14.55 -0.43
CA ARG A 10 -5.55 -15.42 0.43
C ARG A 10 -4.18 -15.67 -0.21
N ASN A 11 -3.21 -16.06 0.61
CA ASN A 11 -1.84 -16.26 0.12
C ASN A 11 -1.75 -17.35 -0.97
N ASP A 12 -2.62 -18.36 -0.96
CA ASP A 12 -2.73 -19.41 -1.99
C ASP A 12 -3.37 -18.92 -3.31
N GLU A 13 -3.86 -17.68 -3.34
CA GLU A 13 -4.38 -17.00 -4.53
C GLU A 13 -3.38 -15.99 -5.12
N VAL A 14 -2.24 -15.78 -4.45
CA VAL A 14 -1.12 -14.98 -4.94
C VAL A 14 -0.15 -15.92 -5.65
N GLU A 15 -0.02 -15.77 -6.96
CA GLU A 15 0.85 -16.59 -7.79
C GLU A 15 2.30 -16.11 -7.77
N GLY A 16 2.52 -14.83 -7.48
CA GLY A 16 3.87 -14.30 -7.32
C GLY A 16 3.95 -12.79 -7.14
N VAL A 17 5.15 -12.33 -6.79
CA VAL A 17 5.53 -10.92 -6.74
C VAL A 17 6.77 -10.72 -7.60
N ILE A 18 6.68 -9.84 -8.59
CA ILE A 18 7.76 -9.53 -9.53
C ILE A 18 8.16 -8.08 -9.33
N ALA A 19 9.45 -7.79 -9.14
CA ALA A 19 9.92 -6.43 -8.98
C ALA A 19 11.20 -6.18 -9.79
N GLY A 20 11.32 -4.99 -10.35
CA GLY A 20 12.51 -4.58 -11.08
C GLY A 20 12.42 -3.15 -11.59
N ILE A 21 13.54 -2.64 -12.09
CA ILE A 21 13.61 -1.36 -12.79
C ILE A 21 13.61 -1.67 -14.29
N PRO A 22 12.55 -1.30 -15.04
CA PRO A 22 12.53 -1.53 -16.48
C PRO A 22 13.68 -0.84 -17.19
N ARG A 23 14.11 -1.39 -18.34
CA ARG A 23 15.17 -0.76 -19.15
C ARG A 23 14.79 0.69 -19.48
N GLY A 24 15.74 1.61 -19.31
CA GLY A 24 15.54 3.04 -19.55
C GLY A 24 14.71 3.78 -18.49
N HIS A 25 14.35 3.14 -17.37
CA HIS A 25 13.63 3.77 -16.27
C HIS A 25 14.54 3.95 -15.06
N TYR A 26 14.22 4.93 -14.22
CA TYR A 26 14.92 5.19 -12.97
C TYR A 26 14.26 4.52 -11.76
N HIS A 27 12.97 4.18 -11.88
CA HIS A 27 12.13 3.79 -10.75
C HIS A 27 11.65 2.36 -10.84
N LEU A 28 11.52 1.73 -9.68
CA LEU A 28 11.00 0.38 -9.54
C LEU A 28 9.55 0.28 -10.03
N ARG A 29 9.23 -0.87 -10.62
CA ARG A 29 7.87 -1.37 -10.79
C ARG A 29 7.75 -2.71 -10.07
N MET A 30 6.65 -2.89 -9.37
CA MET A 30 6.30 -4.15 -8.72
C MET A 30 4.98 -4.64 -9.27
N ALA A 31 4.92 -5.91 -9.67
CA ALA A 31 3.69 -6.58 -10.05
C ALA A 31 3.33 -7.62 -8.97
N ILE A 32 2.08 -7.58 -8.52
CA ILE A 32 1.46 -8.65 -7.72
C ILE A 32 0.61 -9.47 -8.68
N VAL A 33 0.96 -10.73 -8.88
CA VAL A 33 0.28 -11.68 -9.76
C VAL A 33 -0.72 -12.47 -8.93
N LEU A 34 -1.99 -12.36 -9.26
CA LEU A 34 -3.12 -12.98 -8.57
C LEU A 34 -3.85 -13.89 -9.57
N LYS A 35 -4.59 -14.90 -9.08
CA LYS A 35 -5.28 -15.89 -9.94
C LYS A 35 -6.18 -15.31 -11.04
N ASP A 36 -6.69 -14.09 -10.86
CA ASP A 36 -7.64 -13.46 -11.78
C ASP A 36 -7.14 -12.14 -12.39
N GLN A 37 -6.04 -11.56 -11.88
CA GLN A 37 -5.53 -10.27 -12.33
C GLN A 37 -4.07 -10.02 -11.94
N VAL A 38 -3.44 -9.05 -12.60
CA VAL A 38 -2.10 -8.54 -12.24
C VAL A 38 -2.20 -7.08 -11.84
N ILE A 39 -1.67 -6.73 -10.67
CA ILE A 39 -1.61 -5.35 -10.17
C ILE A 39 -0.18 -4.83 -10.31
N VAL A 40 0.04 -3.79 -11.12
CA VAL A 40 1.36 -3.15 -11.27
C VAL A 40 1.40 -1.83 -10.50
N LEU A 41 2.37 -1.70 -9.62
CA LEU A 41 2.55 -0.57 -8.70
C LEU A 41 3.80 0.25 -9.05
N HIS A 42 3.70 1.56 -8.85
CA HIS A 42 4.85 2.46 -8.88
C HIS A 42 5.64 2.39 -7.57
N GLU A 43 6.95 2.64 -7.66
CA GLU A 43 7.88 2.66 -6.52
C GLU A 43 7.35 3.42 -5.29
N ALA A 44 6.76 4.61 -5.48
CA ALA A 44 6.24 5.40 -4.36
C ALA A 44 5.14 4.67 -3.56
N THR A 45 4.30 3.90 -4.24
CA THR A 45 3.25 3.09 -3.59
C THR A 45 3.84 1.87 -2.91
N VAL A 46 4.81 1.21 -3.54
CA VAL A 46 5.54 0.08 -2.92
C VAL A 46 6.25 0.55 -1.64
N ALA A 47 6.94 1.69 -1.70
CA ALA A 47 7.62 2.28 -0.55
C ALA A 47 6.64 2.58 0.60
N ALA A 48 5.43 3.02 0.30
CA ALA A 48 4.41 3.26 1.31
C ALA A 48 3.88 1.97 1.96
N ILE A 49 3.70 0.90 1.17
CA ILE A 49 3.35 -0.43 1.70
C ILE A 49 4.44 -0.92 2.65
N VAL A 50 5.71 -0.83 2.23
CA VAL A 50 6.86 -1.26 3.03
C VAL A 50 6.95 -0.44 4.32
N ARG A 51 6.80 0.89 4.25
CA ARG A 51 6.79 1.74 5.45
C ARG A 51 5.67 1.37 6.40
N ALA A 52 4.45 1.21 5.91
CA ALA A 52 3.30 0.84 6.76
C ALA A 52 3.52 -0.51 7.46
N TYR A 53 4.03 -1.52 6.73
CA TYR A 53 4.35 -2.82 7.28
C TYR A 53 5.45 -2.73 8.35
N VAL A 54 6.57 -2.10 8.01
CA VAL A 54 7.73 -1.95 8.93
C VAL A 54 7.34 -1.17 10.18
N ASP A 55 6.59 -0.08 10.05
CA ASP A 55 6.14 0.74 11.18
C ASP A 55 5.37 -0.12 12.19
N ILE A 56 4.38 -0.90 11.75
CA ILE A 56 3.60 -1.78 12.64
C ILE A 56 4.48 -2.90 13.23
N VAL A 57 5.23 -3.64 12.41
CA VAL A 57 5.90 -4.87 12.90
C VAL A 57 7.16 -4.59 13.72
N THR A 58 7.74 -3.38 13.61
CA THR A 58 8.97 -3.01 14.34
C THR A 58 8.72 -2.06 15.52
N HIS A 59 7.55 -1.41 15.59
CA HIS A 59 7.21 -0.55 16.71
C HIS A 59 6.60 -1.39 17.86
N PRO A 60 7.04 -1.19 19.13
CA PRO A 60 6.67 -2.09 20.23
C PRO A 60 5.19 -2.06 20.61
N THR A 61 4.47 -1.00 20.27
CA THR A 61 3.06 -0.79 20.67
C THR A 61 2.13 -0.41 19.53
N ARG A 62 2.65 -0.12 18.33
CA ARG A 62 1.81 0.38 17.24
C ARG A 62 1.07 -0.79 16.62
N ARG A 63 -0.21 -0.59 16.34
CA ARG A 63 -1.10 -1.62 15.78
C ARG A 63 -1.66 -1.25 14.43
N ALA A 64 -1.72 0.04 14.11
CA ALA A 64 -2.22 0.49 12.81
C ALA A 64 -1.54 1.77 12.32
N VAL A 65 -1.51 1.95 11.00
CA VAL A 65 -1.07 3.18 10.34
C VAL A 65 -1.80 3.32 9.01
N ALA A 66 -2.09 4.54 8.59
CA ALA A 66 -2.68 4.84 7.29
C ALA A 66 -1.72 5.69 6.44
N MET A 67 -1.43 5.22 5.22
CA MET A 67 -0.65 5.96 4.23
C MET A 67 -1.60 6.60 3.21
N VAL A 68 -1.71 7.93 3.21
CA VAL A 68 -2.66 8.64 2.35
C VAL A 68 -1.96 9.43 1.25
N LYS A 69 -2.64 9.51 0.10
CA LYS A 69 -2.16 10.28 -1.04
C LYS A 69 -2.02 11.77 -0.68
N ARG A 70 -0.84 12.33 -0.93
CA ARG A 70 -0.54 13.77 -0.83
C ARG A 70 0.35 14.20 -2.00
N THR A 71 0.21 15.47 -2.38
CA THR A 71 1.12 16.12 -3.32
C THR A 71 2.20 16.86 -2.52
N VAL A 72 3.48 16.61 -2.85
CA VAL A 72 4.65 17.05 -2.09
C VAL A 72 5.63 17.75 -3.04
N ASP A 73 5.20 18.81 -3.72
CA ASP A 73 6.01 19.40 -4.80
C ASP A 73 7.18 20.26 -4.33
N LYS A 74 7.00 21.02 -3.24
CA LYS A 74 7.99 22.03 -2.81
C LYS A 74 9.07 21.50 -1.88
N THR A 75 8.84 20.37 -1.21
CA THR A 75 9.71 19.83 -0.16
C THR A 75 10.27 18.46 -0.50
N LYS A 76 9.96 17.91 -1.68
CA LYS A 76 10.48 16.61 -2.09
C LYS A 76 11.98 16.66 -2.40
N LYS A 77 12.65 15.56 -2.09
CA LYS A 77 14.02 15.31 -2.55
C LYS A 77 14.05 15.12 -4.07
N HIS A 78 15.20 15.38 -4.68
CA HIS A 78 15.41 15.11 -6.10
C HIS A 78 15.13 13.63 -6.43
N GLY A 79 14.51 13.36 -7.57
CA GLY A 79 14.14 12.02 -8.01
C GLY A 79 12.84 11.46 -7.41
N TYR A 80 12.23 12.13 -6.43
CA TYR A 80 10.97 11.64 -5.85
C TYR A 80 9.76 12.05 -6.69
N ALA A 81 8.75 11.18 -6.70
CA ALA A 81 7.44 11.48 -7.26
C ALA A 81 6.79 12.64 -6.51
N SER A 82 6.10 13.51 -7.26
CA SER A 82 5.33 14.63 -6.71
C SER A 82 4.12 14.16 -5.91
N VAL A 83 3.50 13.05 -6.32
CA VAL A 83 2.41 12.41 -5.59
C VAL A 83 2.99 11.21 -4.86
N GLN A 84 2.80 11.18 -3.53
CA GLN A 84 3.27 10.10 -2.67
C GLN A 84 2.15 9.67 -1.72
N GLN A 85 2.34 8.54 -1.05
CA GLN A 85 1.56 8.14 0.09
C GLN A 85 2.39 8.38 1.35
N VAL A 86 1.91 9.26 2.22
CA VAL A 86 2.58 9.69 3.46
C VAL A 86 1.68 9.36 4.65
N ASP A 87 2.29 9.29 5.83
CA ASP A 87 1.59 9.00 7.07
C ASP A 87 0.45 9.99 7.29
N ALA A 88 -0.72 9.46 7.59
CA ALA A 88 -1.88 10.26 7.96
C ALA A 88 -1.90 10.44 9.48
N ASP A 89 -2.23 11.65 9.91
CA ASP A 89 -2.57 11.91 11.31
C ASP A 89 -3.99 11.43 11.57
N VAL A 90 -4.13 10.12 11.76
CA VAL A 90 -5.40 9.43 12.01
C VAL A 90 -5.17 8.49 13.18
N ASP A 91 -6.12 8.52 14.11
CA ASP A 91 -6.15 7.66 15.27
C ASP A 91 -6.13 6.16 14.90
N GLU A 92 -5.39 5.34 15.66
CA GLU A 92 -5.17 3.93 15.34
C GLU A 92 -6.46 3.11 15.38
N ASP A 93 -7.35 3.38 16.34
CA ASP A 93 -8.62 2.66 16.48
C ASP A 93 -9.50 2.88 15.24
N ASN A 94 -9.51 4.10 14.69
CA ASN A 94 -10.20 4.36 13.42
C ASN A 94 -9.62 3.56 12.24
N VAL A 95 -8.29 3.34 12.20
CA VAL A 95 -7.67 2.53 11.14
C VAL A 95 -7.99 1.06 11.32
N LEU A 96 -8.00 0.57 12.57
CA LEU A 96 -8.40 -0.80 12.90
C LEU A 96 -9.87 -1.06 12.50
N ASP A 97 -10.78 -0.17 12.88
CA ASP A 97 -12.20 -0.23 12.50
C ASP A 97 -12.39 -0.35 10.98
N ILE A 98 -11.57 0.37 10.20
CA ILE A 98 -11.61 0.30 8.74
C ILE A 98 -11.17 -1.08 8.23
N ILE A 99 -10.07 -1.63 8.76
CA ILE A 99 -9.56 -2.94 8.36
C ILE A 99 -10.56 -4.04 8.75
N GLU A 100 -11.10 -4.00 9.95
CA GLU A 100 -12.09 -4.97 10.43
C GLU A 100 -13.33 -5.00 9.54
N LYS A 101 -13.88 -3.83 9.21
CA LYS A 101 -14.99 -3.71 8.24
C LYS A 101 -14.64 -4.32 6.87
N MET A 102 -13.40 -4.16 6.39
CA MET A 102 -12.99 -4.78 5.12
C MET A 102 -12.98 -6.32 5.21
N LEU A 103 -12.58 -6.88 6.35
CA LEU A 103 -12.55 -8.32 6.57
C LEU A 103 -13.96 -8.92 6.73
N GLU A 104 -14.90 -8.18 7.31
CA GLU A 104 -16.30 -8.60 7.45
C GLU A 104 -17.02 -8.73 6.10
N VAL A 105 -16.77 -7.79 5.17
CA VAL A 105 -17.34 -7.82 3.81
C VAL A 105 -16.95 -9.09 3.04
N SER A 106 -15.86 -9.76 3.42
CA SER A 106 -15.42 -11.01 2.79
C SER A 106 -16.07 -12.28 3.37
N LYS A 107 -16.82 -12.18 4.48
CA LYS A 107 -17.49 -13.32 5.11
C LYS A 107 -18.95 -13.48 4.66
N ALA A 108 -19.49 -12.50 3.94
CA ALA A 108 -20.83 -12.52 3.35
C ALA A 108 -20.78 -12.99 1.89
#